data_AF-A0A0L6JKL3-F1
#
_entry.id   AF-A0A0L6JKL3-F1
#
_cell.length_a   1.000
_cell.length_b   1.000
_cell.length_c   1.000
_cell.angle_alpha   90.00
_cell.angle_beta   90.00
_cell.angle_gamma   90.00
#
_symmetry.space_group_name_H-M   'P 1'
#
loop_
_entity.id
_entity.type
_entity.pdbx_description
1 polymer ?
#
loop_
_entity_poly.entity_id
_entity_poly.type
_entity_poly.pdbx_seq_one_letter_code
_entity_poly.pdbx_strand_id
1 'polypeptide(L)'
;MKVFDLKDFKPCAGPQNQVVTPLGKVCFSLKLGKTDLADFTSAFTNKKGDYVFGWYSDSFDVELLICSPKLHLADNMHVEGCRAAIYRILLHDKELACEFSANWCSDYLWTDGGPDSGEHLEAQTCENDYYVVSIGTQDGEMLHSRAMNNEMMPAILNSSVDPLALVECSSTGLLVPIERVFLNQVCQVHFVVAWTPKKPDDVSTWYAVDMSHREFPGCLLG
;
A
#
# COMPACT_ATOMS: atom_id res chain seq x y z
N MET A 1 0.12 -13.04 17.09
CA MET A 1 1.09 -13.78 16.25
C MET A 1 1.63 -12.77 15.25
N LYS A 2 2.95 -12.67 15.00
CA LYS A 2 3.43 -11.71 14.00
C LYS A 2 2.94 -12.11 12.61
N VAL A 3 2.45 -11.14 11.84
CA VAL A 3 1.80 -11.38 10.54
C VAL A 3 2.83 -11.43 9.40
N PHE A 4 4.01 -10.84 9.61
CA PHE A 4 5.23 -10.96 8.83
C PHE A 4 6.30 -11.77 9.58
N ASP A 5 7.13 -12.52 8.83
CA ASP A 5 8.33 -13.16 9.38
C ASP A 5 9.41 -12.12 9.61
N LEU A 6 9.74 -11.87 10.88
CA LEU A 6 10.69 -10.81 11.29
C LEU A 6 12.09 -11.33 11.63
N LYS A 7 12.50 -12.52 11.18
CA LYS A 7 13.83 -13.09 11.46
C LYS A 7 15.00 -12.15 11.16
N ASP A 8 14.92 -11.38 10.08
CA ASP A 8 15.98 -10.46 9.64
C ASP A 8 15.81 -9.02 10.13
N PHE A 9 14.76 -8.77 10.92
CA PHE A 9 14.40 -7.45 11.42
C PHE A 9 14.81 -7.27 12.88
N LYS A 10 15.28 -6.07 13.23
CA LYS A 10 15.66 -5.69 14.60
C LYS A 10 14.84 -4.49 15.06
N PRO A 11 14.49 -4.39 16.36
CA PRO A 11 13.80 -3.22 16.90
C PRO A 11 14.53 -1.92 16.58
N CYS A 12 13.79 -0.88 16.24
CA CYS A 12 14.32 0.45 15.95
C CYS A 12 13.40 1.56 16.48
N ALA A 13 13.94 2.77 16.62
CA ALA A 13 13.22 3.96 17.07
C ALA A 13 13.31 5.07 16.02
N GLY A 14 12.28 5.91 15.94
CA GLY A 14 12.23 7.05 15.03
C GLY A 14 11.84 6.82 13.56
N PRO A 15 11.45 5.62 13.06
CA PRO A 15 10.93 5.55 11.70
C PRO A 15 9.52 6.16 11.62
N GLN A 16 9.17 6.70 10.45
CA GLN A 16 7.84 7.17 10.12
C GLN A 16 7.24 6.26 9.05
N ASN A 17 5.94 5.95 9.16
CA ASN A 17 5.14 5.19 8.20
C ASN A 17 4.83 6.02 6.94
N GLN A 18 5.88 6.49 6.27
CA GLN A 18 5.79 7.31 5.08
C GLN A 18 6.90 6.95 4.08
N VAL A 19 6.67 7.27 2.82
CA VAL A 19 7.68 7.26 1.76
C VAL A 19 8.03 8.69 1.40
N VAL A 20 9.32 9.01 1.41
CA VAL A 20 9.84 10.32 0.99
C VAL A 20 10.18 10.24 -0.50
N THR A 21 9.63 11.16 -1.28
CA THR A 21 9.85 11.30 -2.72
C THR A 21 10.39 12.71 -3.02
N PRO A 22 10.88 12.96 -4.25
CA PRO A 22 11.23 14.30 -4.70
C PRO A 22 10.07 15.31 -4.69
N LEU A 23 8.80 14.85 -4.74
CA LEU A 23 7.62 15.71 -4.73
C LEU A 23 6.96 15.84 -3.35
N GLY A 24 7.62 15.35 -2.29
CA GLY A 24 7.10 15.36 -0.93
C GLY A 24 6.89 13.96 -0.37
N LYS A 25 6.11 13.85 0.70
CA LYS A 25 5.90 12.59 1.42
C LYS A 25 4.55 11.98 1.08
N VAL A 26 4.52 10.66 0.94
CA VAL A 26 3.29 9.86 0.93
C VAL A 26 3.16 9.20 2.30
N CYS A 27 2.12 9.59 3.02
CA CYS A 27 1.73 9.14 4.35
C CYS A 27 0.81 7.90 4.23
N PHE A 28 1.08 6.84 4.98
CA PHE A 28 0.22 5.64 5.02
C PHE A 28 -0.58 5.61 6.31
N SER A 29 -1.90 5.45 6.21
CA SER A 29 -2.76 5.33 7.37
C SER A 29 -3.73 4.16 7.25
N LEU A 30 -4.20 3.72 8.42
CA LEU A 30 -5.20 2.68 8.55
C LEU A 30 -6.20 3.10 9.62
N LYS A 31 -7.48 2.99 9.27
CA LYS A 31 -8.58 3.08 10.22
C LYS A 31 -9.20 1.71 10.40
N LEU A 32 -9.38 1.31 11.66
CA LEU A 32 -10.00 0.06 12.05
C LEU A 32 -11.34 0.36 12.75
N GLY A 33 -12.45 0.08 12.06
CA GLY A 33 -13.79 0.52 12.45
C GLY A 33 -13.90 2.04 12.50
N LYS A 34 -13.96 2.62 13.71
CA LYS A 34 -14.02 4.07 13.94
C LYS A 34 -12.71 4.66 14.47
N THR A 35 -11.66 3.86 14.57
CA THR A 35 -10.42 4.23 15.24
C THR A 35 -9.29 4.35 14.23
N ASP A 36 -8.65 5.51 14.19
CA ASP A 36 -7.42 5.72 13.44
C ASP A 36 -6.23 5.08 14.19
N LEU A 37 -5.47 4.23 13.51
CA LEU A 37 -4.26 3.62 14.04
C LEU A 37 -3.05 4.53 13.78
N ALA A 38 -3.01 5.67 14.47
CA ALA A 38 -1.96 6.68 14.28
C ALA A 38 -0.60 6.24 14.85
N ASP A 39 -0.56 5.77 16.10
CA ASP A 39 0.69 5.47 16.81
C ASP A 39 0.95 3.96 16.84
N PHE A 40 2.04 3.53 16.20
CA PHE A 40 2.47 2.13 16.25
C PHE A 40 3.06 1.76 17.62
N THR A 41 2.86 0.52 18.05
CA THR A 41 3.39 0.01 19.33
C THR A 41 4.80 -0.52 19.22
N SER A 42 5.26 -0.81 18.00
CA SER A 42 6.62 -1.27 17.73
C SER A 42 7.05 -0.97 16.30
N ALA A 43 8.36 -0.84 16.11
CA ALA A 43 8.96 -0.75 14.79
C ALA A 43 10.23 -1.59 14.70
N PHE A 44 10.46 -2.17 13.53
CA PHE A 44 11.63 -2.98 13.23
C PHE A 44 12.24 -2.56 11.90
N THR A 45 13.55 -2.74 11.75
CA THR A 45 14.26 -2.48 10.50
C THR A 45 15.26 -3.60 10.19
N ASN A 46 15.57 -3.77 8.92
CA ASN A 46 16.59 -4.73 8.46
C ASN A 46 17.80 -3.99 7.83
N LYS A 47 18.81 -4.74 7.40
CA LYS A 47 20.02 -4.16 6.77
C LYS A 47 19.77 -3.50 5.41
N LYS A 48 18.62 -3.75 4.79
CA LYS A 48 18.23 -3.18 3.49
C LYS A 48 17.54 -1.81 3.64
N GLY A 49 17.24 -1.39 4.87
CA GLY A 49 16.46 -0.16 5.11
C GLY A 49 14.97 -0.34 4.87
N ASP A 50 14.48 -1.58 4.98
CA ASP A 50 13.05 -1.86 5.08
C ASP A 50 12.59 -1.66 6.53
N TYR A 51 11.31 -1.37 6.71
CA TYR A 51 10.70 -1.14 8.02
C TYR A 51 9.42 -1.95 8.18
N VAL A 52 9.20 -2.50 9.37
CA VAL A 52 7.92 -3.05 9.79
C VAL A 52 7.41 -2.26 10.98
N PHE A 53 6.21 -1.71 10.87
CA PHE A 53 5.49 -1.04 11.94
C PHE A 53 4.38 -1.98 12.42
N GLY A 54 4.26 -2.17 13.74
CA GLY A 54 3.27 -3.06 14.33
C GLY A 54 2.35 -2.34 15.29
N TRP A 55 1.05 -2.63 15.19
CA TRP A 55 0.02 -2.31 16.18
C TRP A 55 -0.55 -3.62 16.69
N TYR A 56 -0.39 -3.89 17.98
CA TYR A 56 -0.79 -5.15 18.58
C TYR A 56 -1.67 -4.89 19.80
N SER A 57 -2.74 -5.66 19.91
CA SER A 57 -3.62 -5.70 21.07
C SER A 57 -4.21 -7.11 21.22
N ASP A 58 -4.97 -7.35 22.29
CA ASP A 58 -5.69 -8.61 22.45
C ASP A 58 -6.75 -8.83 21.36
N SER A 59 -7.22 -7.76 20.70
CA SER A 59 -8.27 -7.82 19.69
C SER A 59 -7.75 -7.95 18.25
N PHE A 60 -6.49 -7.60 17.99
CA PHE A 60 -5.93 -7.59 16.62
C PHE A 60 -4.39 -7.59 16.58
N ASP A 61 -3.86 -8.12 15.48
CA ASP A 61 -2.49 -7.91 15.03
C ASP A 61 -2.52 -7.15 13.68
N VAL A 62 -1.88 -5.99 13.62
CA VAL A 62 -1.76 -5.18 12.41
C VAL A 62 -0.29 -4.87 12.17
N GLU A 63 0.17 -5.08 10.95
CA GLU A 63 1.54 -4.75 10.55
C GLU A 63 1.55 -4.00 9.21
N LEU A 64 2.44 -3.03 9.10
CA LEU A 64 2.77 -2.32 7.85
C LEU A 64 4.24 -2.56 7.52
N LEU A 65 4.50 -3.21 6.39
CA LEU A 65 5.85 -3.35 5.82
C LEU A 65 6.09 -2.24 4.79
N ILE A 66 7.12 -1.42 4.98
CA ILE A 66 7.64 -0.51 3.96
C ILE A 66 8.97 -1.06 3.46
N CYS A 67 9.03 -1.49 2.20
CA CYS A 67 10.22 -2.10 1.62
C CYS A 67 10.50 -1.64 0.19
N SER A 68 11.69 -1.95 -0.32
CA SER A 68 12.00 -1.84 -1.75
C SER A 68 11.56 -3.11 -2.48
N PRO A 69 10.51 -3.06 -3.31
CA PRO A 69 10.04 -4.23 -4.04
C PRO A 69 11.02 -4.61 -5.16
N LYS A 70 10.90 -5.84 -5.66
CA LYS A 70 11.62 -6.26 -6.87
C LYS A 70 10.88 -5.72 -8.09
N LEU A 71 11.53 -4.87 -8.87
CA LEU A 71 10.96 -4.29 -10.08
C LEU A 71 11.08 -5.23 -11.27
N HIS A 72 10.02 -5.26 -12.08
CA HIS A 72 9.92 -6.03 -13.31
C HIS A 72 9.63 -5.09 -14.50
N LEU A 73 10.58 -4.19 -14.78
CA LEU A 73 10.47 -3.22 -15.87
C LEU A 73 11.16 -3.71 -17.14
N ALA A 74 10.70 -3.24 -18.31
CA ALA A 74 11.39 -3.45 -19.57
C ALA A 74 12.78 -2.75 -19.57
N ASP A 75 13.72 -3.25 -20.38
CA ASP A 75 15.13 -2.79 -20.37
C ASP A 75 15.29 -1.27 -20.61
N ASN A 76 14.35 -0.65 -21.31
CA ASN A 76 14.36 0.80 -21.61
C ASN A 76 13.65 1.66 -20.56
N MET A 77 13.04 1.06 -19.54
CA MET A 77 12.32 1.74 -18.46
C MET A 77 13.18 1.80 -17.20
N HIS A 78 13.10 2.93 -16.49
CA HIS A 78 13.88 3.13 -15.27
C HIS A 78 13.18 4.08 -14.31
N VAL A 79 13.19 3.71 -13.03
CA VAL A 79 12.78 4.57 -11.93
C VAL A 79 13.97 4.80 -11.00
N GLU A 80 14.09 6.02 -10.50
CA GLU A 80 15.13 6.38 -9.53
C GLU A 80 14.85 5.76 -8.16
N GLY A 81 13.57 5.65 -7.81
CA GLY A 81 13.16 4.97 -6.59
C GLY A 81 11.78 4.35 -6.69
N CYS A 82 11.60 3.27 -5.91
CA CYS A 82 10.34 2.57 -5.74
C CYS A 82 10.27 1.98 -4.33
N ARG A 83 9.14 2.18 -3.66
CA ARG A 83 8.85 1.64 -2.32
C ARG A 83 7.43 1.10 -2.29
N ALA A 84 7.26 -0.06 -1.68
CA ALA A 84 5.96 -0.67 -1.42
C ALA A 84 5.63 -0.56 0.07
N ALA A 85 4.37 -0.25 0.36
CA ALA A 85 3.78 -0.22 1.69
C ALA A 85 2.69 -1.29 1.73
N ILE A 86 2.91 -2.36 2.49
CA ILE A 86 2.04 -3.54 2.54
C ILE A 86 1.47 -3.67 3.93
N TYR A 87 0.16 -3.49 4.05
CA TYR A 87 -0.58 -3.77 5.27
C TYR A 87 -0.97 -5.24 5.36
N ARG A 88 -0.90 -5.80 6.57
CA ARG A 88 -1.57 -7.04 6.94
C ARG A 88 -2.31 -6.88 8.25
N ILE A 89 -3.56 -7.33 8.27
CA ILE A 89 -4.44 -7.29 9.44
C ILE A 89 -4.92 -8.70 9.75
N LEU A 90 -4.90 -9.05 11.02
CA LEU A 90 -5.52 -10.25 11.58
C LEU A 90 -6.36 -9.84 12.80
N LEU A 91 -7.67 -10.14 12.77
CA LEU A 91 -8.59 -9.83 13.86
C LEU A 91 -8.86 -11.07 14.72
N HIS A 92 -8.86 -10.89 16.05
CA HIS A 92 -8.98 -11.98 17.04
C HIS A 92 -10.30 -11.94 17.82
N ASP A 93 -10.89 -10.75 17.99
CA ASP A 93 -12.02 -10.53 18.90
C ASP A 93 -13.33 -10.23 18.16
N LYS A 94 -13.34 -9.24 17.26
CA LYS A 94 -14.52 -8.86 16.48
C LYS A 94 -14.18 -8.52 15.03
N GLU A 95 -15.14 -8.78 14.14
CA GLU A 95 -15.08 -8.36 12.74
C GLU A 95 -15.20 -6.84 12.64
N LEU A 96 -14.37 -6.22 11.81
CA LEU A 96 -14.30 -4.77 11.66
C LEU A 96 -14.14 -4.36 10.20
N ALA A 97 -14.72 -3.22 9.85
CA ALA A 97 -14.39 -2.50 8.63
C ALA A 97 -12.98 -1.92 8.74
N CYS A 98 -12.28 -1.81 7.61
CA CYS A 98 -10.96 -1.20 7.51
C CYS A 98 -10.92 -0.18 6.37
N GLU A 99 -10.22 0.93 6.56
CA GLU A 99 -9.92 1.89 5.49
C GLU A 99 -8.39 2.04 5.43
N PHE A 100 -7.79 1.59 4.33
CA PHE A 100 -6.35 1.73 4.08
C PHE A 100 -6.13 2.94 3.19
N SER A 101 -5.13 3.77 3.45
CA SER A 101 -4.85 4.90 2.57
C SER A 101 -3.37 5.17 2.35
N ALA A 102 -3.08 5.70 1.17
CA ALA A 102 -1.80 6.27 0.79
C ALA A 102 -2.06 7.67 0.25
N ASN A 103 -1.74 8.69 1.05
CA ASN A 103 -2.04 10.08 0.73
C ASN A 103 -0.79 10.95 0.80
N TRP A 104 -0.68 11.90 -0.11
CA TRP A 104 0.26 13.02 -0.01
C TRP A 104 0.06 13.76 1.31
N CYS A 105 1.16 13.97 2.03
CA CYS A 105 1.16 14.88 3.17
C CYS A 105 1.06 16.33 2.64
N SER A 106 0.58 17.29 3.45
CA SER A 106 0.17 18.62 2.97
C SER A 106 1.30 19.53 2.43
N ASP A 107 2.55 19.13 2.56
CA ASP A 107 3.77 19.83 2.11
C ASP A 107 4.30 19.31 0.75
N TYR A 108 3.43 18.78 -0.10
CA TYR A 108 3.79 18.28 -1.43
C TYR A 108 4.23 19.40 -2.40
N LEU A 109 4.98 19.03 -3.43
CA LEU A 109 5.63 19.93 -4.40
C LEU A 109 5.21 19.70 -5.86
N TRP A 110 4.26 18.80 -6.09
CA TRP A 110 3.67 18.62 -7.42
C TRP A 110 2.76 19.81 -7.77
N THR A 111 2.68 20.11 -9.06
CA THR A 111 1.90 21.22 -9.61
C THR A 111 0.77 20.75 -10.51
N ASP A 112 0.85 19.51 -10.99
CA ASP A 112 -0.20 18.83 -11.74
C ASP A 112 -0.30 17.38 -11.30
N GLY A 113 -1.46 16.77 -11.49
CA GLY A 113 -1.67 15.37 -11.15
C GLY A 113 -3.13 14.97 -11.15
N GLY A 114 -3.35 13.66 -11.29
CA GLY A 114 -4.69 13.10 -11.35
C GLY A 114 -4.70 11.58 -11.39
N PRO A 115 -5.89 10.97 -11.43
CA PRO A 115 -6.05 9.54 -11.65
C PRO A 115 -5.36 9.11 -12.94
N ASP A 116 -4.66 7.99 -12.89
CA ASP A 116 -3.86 7.45 -13.99
C ASP A 116 -3.94 5.91 -13.96
N SER A 117 -5.15 5.39 -13.87
CA SER A 117 -5.46 3.97 -13.65
C SER A 117 -5.43 3.16 -14.95
N GLY A 118 -5.34 1.83 -14.85
CA GLY A 118 -5.36 0.90 -15.98
C GLY A 118 -5.96 -0.45 -15.62
N GLU A 119 -5.81 -1.44 -16.50
CA GLU A 119 -6.26 -2.80 -16.18
C GLU A 119 -5.53 -3.30 -14.94
N HIS A 120 -6.29 -3.73 -13.93
CA HIS A 120 -5.76 -4.30 -12.68
C HIS A 120 -5.08 -3.29 -11.74
N LEU A 121 -5.01 -2.02 -12.12
CA LEU A 121 -4.30 -0.95 -11.42
C LEU A 121 -5.23 0.24 -11.15
N GLU A 122 -5.38 0.59 -9.88
CA GLU A 122 -5.83 1.93 -9.49
C GLU A 122 -4.60 2.79 -9.15
N ALA A 123 -4.44 3.93 -9.81
CA ALA A 123 -3.27 4.77 -9.62
C ALA A 123 -3.56 6.27 -9.73
N GLN A 124 -2.65 7.04 -9.14
CA GLN A 124 -2.55 8.48 -9.29
C GLN A 124 -1.12 8.83 -9.68
N THR A 125 -0.97 9.66 -10.71
CA THR A 125 0.32 10.22 -11.12
C THR A 125 0.31 11.73 -10.89
N CYS A 126 1.36 12.22 -10.22
CA CYS A 126 1.57 13.64 -9.94
C CYS A 126 2.95 14.06 -10.42
N GLU A 127 3.09 15.32 -10.84
CA GLU A 127 4.33 15.82 -11.42
C GLU A 127 4.59 17.31 -11.14
N ASN A 128 5.84 17.70 -11.32
CA ASN A 128 6.24 19.09 -11.53
C ASN A 128 7.18 19.17 -12.75
N ASP A 129 7.89 20.29 -12.92
CA ASP A 129 8.82 20.46 -14.05
C ASP A 129 10.01 19.47 -14.05
N TYR A 130 10.30 18.81 -12.92
CA TYR A 130 11.52 18.05 -12.70
C TYR A 130 11.29 16.57 -12.43
N TYR A 131 10.18 16.18 -11.80
CA TYR A 131 9.91 14.81 -11.37
C TYR A 131 8.47 14.40 -11.65
N VAL A 132 8.30 13.08 -11.85
CA VAL A 132 7.02 12.39 -11.88
C VAL A 132 7.01 11.37 -10.75
N VAL A 133 5.89 11.27 -10.04
CA VAL A 133 5.65 10.28 -8.99
C VAL A 133 4.30 9.62 -9.24
N SER A 134 4.28 8.29 -9.27
CA SER A 134 3.05 7.50 -9.32
C SER A 134 2.83 6.79 -7.98
N ILE A 135 1.58 6.74 -7.52
CA ILE A 135 1.09 5.93 -6.42
C ILE A 135 0.10 4.93 -7.01
N GLY A 136 0.25 3.63 -6.74
CA GLY A 136 -0.64 2.59 -7.27
C GLY A 136 -1.01 1.52 -6.25
N THR A 137 -2.18 0.91 -6.46
CA THR A 137 -2.69 -0.29 -5.78
C THR A 137 -3.44 -1.15 -6.79
N GLN A 138 -3.77 -2.38 -6.43
CA GLN A 138 -4.70 -3.18 -7.21
C GLN A 138 -6.08 -2.53 -7.27
N ASP A 139 -6.72 -2.60 -8.44
CA ASP A 139 -8.09 -2.14 -8.66
C ASP A 139 -9.15 -3.03 -7.99
N GLY A 140 -10.43 -2.62 -8.11
CA GLY A 140 -11.55 -3.37 -7.54
C GLY A 140 -11.70 -4.78 -8.10
N GLU A 141 -11.43 -5.00 -9.39
CA GLU A 141 -11.51 -6.32 -10.03
C GLU A 141 -10.51 -7.29 -9.40
N MET A 142 -9.25 -6.86 -9.25
CA MET A 142 -8.21 -7.68 -8.65
C MET A 142 -8.44 -7.94 -7.18
N LEU A 143 -8.92 -6.95 -6.42
CA LEU A 143 -9.29 -7.15 -5.02
C LEU A 143 -10.43 -8.18 -4.91
N HIS A 144 -11.46 -8.10 -5.76
CA HIS A 144 -12.54 -9.06 -5.80
C HIS A 144 -12.08 -10.47 -6.19
N SER A 145 -11.21 -10.58 -7.21
CA SER A 145 -10.59 -11.84 -7.60
C SER A 145 -9.84 -12.48 -6.42
N ARG A 146 -9.07 -11.69 -5.67
CA ARG A 146 -8.37 -12.16 -4.46
C ARG A 146 -9.35 -12.63 -3.39
N ALA A 147 -10.46 -11.92 -3.18
CA ALA A 147 -11.51 -12.31 -2.23
C ALA A 147 -12.13 -13.67 -2.62
N MET A 148 -12.46 -13.88 -3.89
CA MET A 148 -13.02 -15.14 -4.40
C MET A 148 -12.07 -16.32 -4.27
N ASN A 149 -10.76 -16.06 -4.39
CA ASN A 149 -9.71 -17.08 -4.29
C ASN A 149 -9.10 -17.20 -2.88
N ASN A 150 -9.62 -16.47 -1.88
CA ASN A 150 -9.12 -16.43 -0.51
C ASN A 150 -7.61 -16.05 -0.42
N GLU A 151 -7.17 -15.12 -1.28
CA GLU A 151 -5.78 -14.67 -1.37
C GLU A 151 -5.51 -13.47 -0.45
N MET A 152 -5.50 -13.74 0.86
CA MET A 152 -5.29 -12.74 1.93
C MET A 152 -6.18 -11.50 1.75
N MET A 153 -7.44 -11.75 1.44
CA MET A 153 -8.46 -10.73 1.17
C MET A 153 -9.81 -11.29 1.64
N PRO A 154 -10.60 -10.53 2.42
CA PRO A 154 -11.87 -11.04 2.93
C PRO A 154 -12.87 -11.30 1.80
N ALA A 155 -13.72 -12.29 2.00
CA ALA A 155 -14.68 -12.76 0.98
C ALA A 155 -15.74 -11.70 0.60
N ILE A 156 -15.93 -10.67 1.44
CA ILE A 156 -16.88 -9.57 1.22
C ILE A 156 -16.10 -8.27 1.31
N LEU A 157 -16.02 -7.54 0.19
CA LEU A 157 -15.26 -6.30 0.09
C LEU A 157 -16.14 -5.06 0.17
N ASN A 158 -17.27 -5.08 -0.56
CA ASN A 158 -18.25 -4.02 -0.57
C ASN A 158 -19.64 -4.57 -0.95
N SER A 159 -20.69 -4.05 -0.32
CA SER A 159 -22.10 -4.39 -0.54
C SER A 159 -22.81 -3.42 -1.48
N SER A 160 -22.13 -2.36 -1.92
CA SER A 160 -22.63 -1.36 -2.86
C SER A 160 -22.28 -1.66 -4.33
N VAL A 161 -22.98 -0.96 -5.24
CA VAL A 161 -23.53 -1.45 -6.51
C VAL A 161 -22.50 -1.76 -7.62
N ASP A 162 -21.21 -1.46 -7.44
CA ASP A 162 -20.17 -1.78 -8.42
C ASP A 162 -18.87 -2.26 -7.77
N PRO A 163 -18.54 -3.57 -7.85
CA PRO A 163 -17.25 -4.11 -7.41
C PRO A 163 -16.03 -3.47 -8.08
N LEU A 164 -16.20 -2.86 -9.26
CA LEU A 164 -15.11 -2.22 -10.02
C LEU A 164 -14.71 -0.86 -9.43
N ALA A 165 -15.63 -0.17 -8.73
CA ALA A 165 -15.39 1.14 -8.14
C ALA A 165 -15.00 1.05 -6.65
N LEU A 166 -14.31 -0.02 -6.25
CA LEU A 166 -13.96 -0.27 -4.85
C LEU A 166 -12.94 0.73 -4.32
N VAL A 167 -11.92 1.07 -5.11
CA VAL A 167 -10.83 1.94 -4.68
C VAL A 167 -11.24 3.39 -4.93
N GLU A 168 -11.11 4.23 -3.92
CA GLU A 168 -11.42 5.65 -4.02
C GLU A 168 -10.14 6.43 -4.36
N CYS A 169 -10.14 7.13 -5.48
CA CYS A 169 -9.10 8.10 -5.81
C CYS A 169 -9.53 9.51 -5.39
N SER A 170 -8.80 10.09 -4.43
CA SER A 170 -8.96 11.49 -4.01
C SER A 170 -7.97 12.39 -4.76
N SER A 171 -8.06 13.70 -4.54
CA SER A 171 -7.08 14.65 -5.06
C SER A 171 -5.68 14.49 -4.45
N THR A 172 -5.54 13.74 -3.35
CA THR A 172 -4.29 13.60 -2.59
C THR A 172 -3.80 12.17 -2.50
N GLY A 173 -4.49 11.19 -3.08
CA GLY A 173 -4.04 9.81 -3.06
C GLY A 173 -5.18 8.81 -3.14
N LEU A 174 -4.90 7.60 -2.66
CA LEU A 174 -5.76 6.43 -2.83
C LEU A 174 -6.28 5.92 -1.48
N LEU A 175 -7.51 5.43 -1.47
CA LEU A 175 -8.15 4.80 -0.33
C LEU A 175 -8.79 3.47 -0.75
N VAL A 176 -8.50 2.42 0.00
CA VAL A 176 -9.09 1.08 -0.19
C VAL A 176 -9.99 0.79 1.01
N PRO A 177 -11.32 0.88 0.85
CA PRO A 177 -12.26 0.51 1.89
C PRO A 177 -12.52 -0.99 1.85
N ILE A 178 -12.56 -1.61 3.03
CA ILE A 178 -12.92 -3.01 3.23
C ILE A 178 -14.03 -3.04 4.27
N GLU A 179 -15.25 -3.38 3.85
CA GLU A 179 -16.42 -3.33 4.74
C GLU A 179 -16.31 -4.26 5.94
N ARG A 180 -15.62 -5.39 5.77
CA ARG A 180 -15.54 -6.41 6.81
C ARG A 180 -14.31 -7.31 6.63
N VAL A 181 -13.45 -7.29 7.63
CA VAL A 181 -12.42 -8.31 7.83
C VAL A 181 -12.95 -9.36 8.81
N PHE A 182 -12.93 -10.62 8.40
CA PHE A 182 -13.39 -11.75 9.21
C PHE A 182 -12.34 -12.16 10.26
N LEU A 183 -12.81 -12.75 11.35
CA LEU A 183 -11.92 -13.28 12.39
C LEU A 183 -10.99 -14.34 11.84
N ASN A 184 -9.75 -14.34 12.30
CA ASN A 184 -8.71 -15.30 11.92
C ASN A 184 -8.40 -15.37 10.41
N GLN A 185 -8.85 -14.38 9.63
CA GLN A 185 -8.51 -14.22 8.21
C GLN A 185 -7.55 -13.05 8.06
N VAL A 186 -6.48 -13.24 7.28
CA VAL A 186 -5.56 -12.15 6.94
C VAL A 186 -6.17 -11.29 5.84
N CYS A 187 -6.24 -9.98 6.07
CA CYS A 187 -6.52 -8.98 5.05
C CYS A 187 -5.22 -8.25 4.68
N GLN A 188 -4.86 -8.25 3.40
CA GLN A 188 -3.66 -7.60 2.88
C GLN A 188 -4.01 -6.59 1.80
N VAL A 189 -3.56 -5.35 1.97
CA VAL A 189 -3.63 -4.29 0.95
C VAL A 189 -2.24 -3.70 0.80
N HIS A 190 -1.85 -3.38 -0.42
CA HIS A 190 -0.57 -2.74 -0.69
C HIS A 190 -0.74 -1.46 -1.48
N PHE A 191 0.21 -0.55 -1.30
CA PHE A 191 0.41 0.61 -2.14
C PHE A 191 1.86 0.62 -2.61
N VAL A 192 2.10 1.04 -3.85
CA VAL A 192 3.45 1.21 -4.40
C VAL A 192 3.63 2.66 -4.79
N VAL A 193 4.77 3.24 -4.43
CA VAL A 193 5.14 4.61 -4.76
C VAL A 193 6.44 4.54 -5.56
N ALA A 194 6.42 5.07 -6.78
CA ALA A 194 7.59 5.09 -7.66
C ALA A 194 7.83 6.50 -8.21
N TRP A 195 9.10 6.86 -8.40
CA TRP A 195 9.47 8.19 -8.87
C TRP A 195 10.69 8.17 -9.78
N THR A 196 10.75 9.14 -10.68
CA THR A 196 11.86 9.33 -11.62
C THR A 196 11.90 10.79 -12.09
N PRO A 197 13.07 11.31 -12.54
CA PRO A 197 13.12 12.61 -13.20
C PRO A 197 12.22 12.64 -14.44
N LYS A 198 11.47 13.73 -14.61
CA LYS A 198 10.51 13.90 -15.70
C LYS A 198 11.22 13.86 -17.05
N LYS A 199 10.69 13.04 -17.96
CA LYS A 199 11.10 12.95 -19.37
C LYS A 199 9.86 12.85 -20.25
N PRO A 200 9.89 13.41 -21.48
CA PRO A 200 8.80 13.22 -22.43
C PRO A 200 8.53 11.73 -22.68
N ASP A 201 7.26 11.35 -22.70
CA ASP A 201 6.76 10.01 -23.03
C ASP A 201 7.27 8.88 -22.11
N ASP A 202 7.83 9.21 -20.93
CA ASP A 202 8.31 8.22 -19.96
C ASP A 202 7.19 7.81 -19.00
N VAL A 203 6.77 6.56 -19.11
CA VAL A 203 5.73 5.92 -18.29
C VAL A 203 6.32 4.93 -17.27
N SER A 204 7.62 5.01 -16.98
CA SER A 204 8.31 4.05 -16.11
C SER A 204 7.73 3.99 -14.69
N THR A 205 7.28 5.10 -14.12
CA THR A 205 6.70 5.12 -12.76
C THR A 205 5.35 4.41 -12.72
N TRP A 206 4.56 4.53 -13.78
CA TRP A 206 3.27 3.85 -13.93
C TRP A 206 3.45 2.33 -13.94
N TYR A 207 4.34 1.81 -14.80
CA TYR A 207 4.66 0.37 -14.82
C TYR A 207 5.34 -0.11 -13.53
N ALA A 208 6.03 0.77 -12.80
CA ALA A 208 6.67 0.40 -11.55
C ALA A 208 5.67 0.25 -10.39
N VAL A 209 4.49 0.89 -10.46
CA VAL A 209 3.45 0.76 -9.42
C VAL A 209 2.41 -0.32 -9.73
N ASP A 210 2.36 -0.78 -10.98
CA ASP A 210 1.58 -1.95 -11.40
C ASP A 210 2.20 -3.24 -10.86
N MET A 211 1.89 -3.55 -9.60
CA MET A 211 2.38 -4.74 -8.91
C MET A 211 1.25 -5.59 -8.35
N SER A 212 1.39 -6.90 -8.56
CA SER A 212 0.58 -7.93 -7.93
C SER A 212 0.98 -8.16 -6.47
N HIS A 213 -0.01 -8.48 -5.64
CA HIS A 213 0.21 -8.88 -4.25
C HIS A 213 1.20 -10.05 -4.09
N ARG A 214 1.36 -10.90 -5.12
CA ARG A 214 2.26 -12.06 -5.10
C ARG A 214 3.74 -11.70 -5.22
N GLU A 215 4.06 -10.48 -5.63
CA GLU A 215 5.43 -10.01 -5.80
C GLU A 215 6.08 -9.59 -4.47
N PHE A 216 5.28 -9.47 -3.40
CA PHE A 216 5.78 -9.06 -2.10
C PHE A 216 6.22 -10.24 -1.21
N PRO A 217 7.28 -10.05 -0.39
CA PRO A 217 7.79 -11.08 0.49
C PRO A 217 6.71 -11.68 1.41
N GLY A 218 6.71 -13.00 1.57
CA GLY A 218 5.79 -13.69 2.47
C GLY A 218 4.36 -13.84 1.95
N CYS A 219 4.09 -13.54 0.67
CA CYS A 219 2.78 -13.76 0.03
C CYS A 219 2.60 -15.14 -0.60
N LEU A 220 3.66 -15.95 -0.66
CA LEU A 220 3.58 -17.38 -1.00
C LEU A 220 3.20 -18.17 0.27
N LEU A 221 1.90 -18.35 0.49
CA LEU A 221 1.42 -19.45 1.31
C LEU A 221 1.23 -20.65 0.37
N GLY A 222 2.24 -21.52 0.33
CA GLY A 222 2.20 -22.84 -0.28
C GLY A 222 2.61 -23.88 0.75
#